data_AF-A0A7L2HXL2-F1
#
_entry.id   AF-A0A7L2HXL2-F1
#
_cell.length_a   1.000
_cell.length_b   1.000
_cell.length_c   1.000
_cell.angle_alpha   90.00
_cell.angle_beta   90.00
_cell.angle_gamma   90.00
#
_symmetry.space_group_name_H-M   'P 1'
#
loop_
_entity.id
_entity.type
_entity.pdbx_description
1 polymer ?
#
loop_
_entity_poly.entity_id
_entity_poly.type
_entity_poly.pdbx_seq_one_letter_code
_entity_poly.pdbx_strand_id
1 'polypeptide(L)'
;QYHLFRRETQFNYPKEPEAITFETPFGKFGIFTCFDILFREPAVVLVSELQVDTVLFPTAWMNVLPFLTAVEFHSAWAMGMGVNLLSANTHNISLAMTGSGLFTPEGPAAYHYDSGTEEGHLLLAELNARPRLSPTYPPAVNWSSYATSIKKFPGGKDTFSGAVRRDIFTFSELKHEAGNYTVCQGDLCCHLVYWMSNKSKDEVYVLGAFDGLHGSLIKYHWQICTLLKCRSTDLNTCGQPVETAQTKFERFSLSGTFGTNYVFPEVLYSGVQLAPGEFEVLRDGRLKSKHGTSKPLVTATLFGRLYEKDLPHPLRT
;
A
#
# COMPACT_ATOMS: atom_id res chain seq x y z
N GLN A 1 -10.89 -18.22 6.58
CA GLN A 1 -9.55 -17.76 6.16
C GLN A 1 -8.98 -18.77 5.18
N TYR A 2 -8.65 -18.33 3.97
CA TYR A 2 -8.12 -19.25 2.97
C TYR A 2 -6.59 -19.32 3.12
N HIS A 3 -5.90 -18.18 3.13
CA HIS A 3 -4.45 -18.04 3.25
C HIS A 3 -4.00 -17.99 4.72
N LEU A 4 -3.54 -19.13 5.22
CA LEU A 4 -2.93 -19.22 6.55
C LEU A 4 -1.52 -18.61 6.55
N PHE A 5 -1.23 -17.81 7.57
CA PHE A 5 0.09 -17.26 7.83
C PHE A 5 1.01 -18.31 8.46
N ARG A 6 2.31 -18.25 8.18
CA ARG A 6 3.35 -19.28 8.45
C ARG A 6 3.27 -20.06 9.77
N ARG A 7 2.72 -19.50 10.85
CA ARG A 7 2.67 -20.09 12.19
C ARG A 7 1.27 -20.60 12.60
N GLU A 8 0.30 -20.53 11.72
CA GLU A 8 -1.09 -20.95 11.98
C GLU A 8 -1.26 -22.47 11.81
N THR A 9 -0.37 -23.24 12.43
CA THR A 9 -0.33 -24.72 12.32
C THR A 9 -1.51 -25.42 13.00
N GLN A 10 -2.27 -24.69 13.82
CA GLN A 10 -3.49 -25.16 14.46
C GLN A 10 -4.72 -25.19 13.53
N PHE A 11 -4.63 -24.60 12.33
CA PHE A 11 -5.73 -24.54 11.37
C PHE A 11 -5.43 -25.37 10.13
N ASN A 12 -6.49 -25.81 9.43
CA ASN A 12 -6.40 -26.49 8.15
C ASN A 12 -6.67 -25.52 7.00
N TYR A 13 -6.04 -25.77 5.85
CA TYR A 13 -6.42 -25.08 4.62
C TYR A 13 -7.76 -25.61 4.11
N PRO A 14 -8.71 -24.73 3.74
CA PRO A 14 -9.89 -25.14 2.98
C PRO A 14 -9.48 -25.80 1.66
N LYS A 15 -10.30 -26.76 1.18
CA LYS A 15 -10.04 -27.44 -0.10
C LYS A 15 -10.11 -26.48 -1.28
N GLU A 16 -11.13 -25.61 -1.27
CA GLU A 16 -11.39 -24.61 -2.30
C GLU A 16 -11.52 -23.23 -1.66
N PRO A 17 -11.22 -22.15 -2.40
CA PRO A 17 -11.46 -20.80 -1.91
C PRO A 17 -12.96 -20.53 -1.75
N GLU A 18 -13.33 -20.01 -0.58
CA GLU A 18 -14.72 -19.65 -0.26
C GLU A 18 -14.91 -18.13 -0.39
N ALA A 19 -15.52 -17.68 -1.49
CA ALA A 19 -15.92 -16.29 -1.66
C ALA A 19 -17.33 -16.06 -1.07
N ILE A 20 -17.38 -15.73 0.22
CA ILE A 20 -18.62 -15.62 0.98
C ILE A 20 -19.18 -14.19 0.90
N THR A 21 -20.47 -14.07 0.54
CA THR A 21 -21.19 -12.78 0.50
C THR A 21 -22.55 -12.87 1.18
N PHE A 22 -23.06 -11.74 1.66
CA PHE A 22 -24.42 -11.61 2.15
C PHE A 22 -24.98 -10.22 1.84
N GLU A 23 -26.31 -10.12 1.71
CA GLU A 23 -27.02 -8.89 1.35
C GLU A 23 -27.61 -8.22 2.59
N THR A 24 -27.58 -6.88 2.62
CA THR A 24 -28.26 -6.08 3.64
C THR A 24 -28.99 -4.90 2.98
N PRO A 25 -29.91 -4.21 3.70
CA PRO A 25 -30.52 -2.97 3.19
C PRO A 25 -29.50 -1.86 2.90
N PHE A 26 -28.29 -1.95 3.45
CA PHE A 26 -27.21 -0.96 3.33
C PHE A 26 -25.99 -1.50 2.56
N GLY A 27 -26.21 -2.44 1.64
CA GLY A 27 -25.21 -2.87 0.65
C GLY A 27 -24.93 -4.36 0.68
N LYS A 28 -24.19 -4.82 -0.33
CA LYS A 28 -23.68 -6.18 -0.42
C LYS A 28 -22.35 -6.31 0.30
N PHE A 29 -22.22 -7.31 1.16
CA PHE A 29 -21.02 -7.53 1.97
C PHE A 29 -20.26 -8.77 1.51
N GLY A 30 -18.94 -8.66 1.55
CA GLY A 30 -18.00 -9.78 1.49
C GLY A 30 -17.21 -9.91 2.79
N ILE A 31 -16.56 -11.04 3.01
CA ILE A 31 -15.68 -11.24 4.17
C ILE A 31 -14.45 -12.06 3.79
N PHE A 32 -13.29 -11.63 4.28
CA PHE A 32 -12.05 -12.40 4.28
C PHE A 32 -11.20 -12.01 5.49
N THR A 33 -10.10 -12.74 5.75
CA THR A 33 -9.38 -12.61 7.02
C THR A 33 -7.89 -12.37 6.81
N CYS A 34 -7.37 -11.32 7.47
CA CYS A 34 -5.94 -11.04 7.61
C CYS A 34 -5.14 -11.23 6.31
N PHE A 35 -4.30 -12.27 6.24
CA PHE A 35 -3.37 -12.51 5.15
C PHE A 35 -4.06 -12.73 3.78
N ASP A 36 -5.35 -13.06 3.76
CA ASP A 36 -6.17 -13.17 2.53
C ASP A 36 -6.10 -11.89 1.67
N ILE A 37 -5.93 -10.70 2.25
CA ILE A 37 -5.90 -9.42 1.53
C ILE A 37 -4.79 -9.32 0.48
N LEU A 38 -3.71 -10.09 0.63
CA LEU A 38 -2.56 -10.09 -0.28
C LEU A 38 -2.73 -11.00 -1.49
N PHE A 39 -3.83 -11.74 -1.59
CA PHE A 39 -4.07 -12.77 -2.61
C PHE A 39 -5.33 -12.49 -3.43
N ARG A 40 -5.43 -13.16 -4.58
CA ARG A 40 -6.57 -13.02 -5.48
C ARG A 40 -7.82 -13.64 -4.88
N GLU A 41 -7.74 -14.89 -4.44
CA GLU A 41 -8.85 -15.58 -3.79
C GLU A 41 -8.82 -15.44 -2.26
N PRO A 42 -9.94 -15.14 -1.60
CA PRO A 42 -11.20 -14.64 -2.15
C PRO A 42 -11.20 -13.11 -2.35
N ALA A 43 -10.18 -12.38 -1.90
CA ALA A 43 -10.23 -10.93 -1.70
C ALA A 43 -10.54 -10.13 -2.99
N VAL A 44 -9.83 -10.41 -4.09
CA VAL A 44 -10.06 -9.75 -5.38
C VAL A 44 -11.36 -10.22 -6.01
N VAL A 45 -11.65 -11.52 -5.93
CA VAL A 45 -12.87 -12.13 -6.50
C VAL A 45 -14.13 -11.49 -5.90
N LEU A 46 -14.15 -11.27 -4.58
CA LEU A 46 -15.27 -10.62 -3.89
C LEU A 46 -15.61 -9.25 -4.49
N VAL A 47 -14.60 -8.46 -4.84
CA VAL A 47 -14.80 -7.09 -5.34
C VAL A 47 -15.01 -7.06 -6.85
N SER A 48 -14.12 -7.70 -7.62
CA SER A 48 -14.09 -7.62 -9.09
C SER A 48 -15.17 -8.46 -9.76
N GLU A 49 -15.52 -9.62 -9.19
CA GLU A 49 -16.47 -10.56 -9.79
C GLU A 49 -17.81 -10.53 -9.07
N LEU A 50 -17.81 -10.61 -7.74
CA LEU A 50 -19.05 -10.64 -6.94
C LEU A 50 -19.59 -9.26 -6.59
N GLN A 51 -18.84 -8.20 -6.91
CA GLN A 51 -19.28 -6.81 -6.82
C GLN A 51 -19.83 -6.39 -5.45
N VAL A 52 -19.15 -6.81 -4.38
CA VAL A 52 -19.51 -6.36 -3.01
C VAL A 52 -19.30 -4.84 -2.87
N ASP A 53 -20.15 -4.20 -2.08
CA ASP A 53 -20.06 -2.77 -1.73
C ASP A 53 -19.11 -2.54 -0.55
N THR A 54 -19.09 -3.50 0.38
CA THR A 54 -18.30 -3.44 1.62
C THR A 54 -17.66 -4.79 1.93
N VAL A 55 -16.43 -4.77 2.44
CA VAL A 55 -15.73 -5.95 2.95
C VAL A 55 -15.58 -5.85 4.46
N LEU A 56 -15.98 -6.90 5.18
CA LEU A 56 -15.62 -7.10 6.58
C LEU A 56 -14.24 -7.77 6.65
N PHE A 57 -13.33 -7.19 7.42
CA PHE A 57 -11.95 -7.64 7.50
C PHE A 57 -11.46 -7.76 8.94
N PRO A 58 -11.78 -8.88 9.63
CA PRO A 58 -11.12 -9.27 10.86
C PRO A 58 -9.65 -9.57 10.61
N THR A 59 -8.76 -9.06 11.45
CA THR A 59 -7.32 -9.25 11.27
C THR A 59 -6.55 -9.28 12.59
N ALA A 60 -5.39 -9.94 12.56
CA ALA A 60 -4.38 -9.93 13.61
C ALA A 60 -3.04 -9.61 12.94
N TRP A 61 -2.96 -8.40 12.42
CA TRP A 61 -1.90 -7.95 11.52
C TRP A 61 -0.72 -7.42 12.31
N MET A 62 0.45 -7.99 12.08
CA MET A 62 1.72 -7.48 12.59
C MET A 62 2.26 -6.43 11.62
N ASN A 63 2.41 -5.19 12.08
CA ASN A 63 2.87 -4.09 11.26
C ASN A 63 4.31 -4.30 10.78
N VAL A 64 4.51 -4.09 9.48
CA VAL A 64 5.82 -4.20 8.83
C VAL A 64 6.03 -3.01 7.90
N LEU A 65 6.73 -1.99 8.39
CA LEU A 65 7.19 -0.89 7.55
C LEU A 65 8.21 -1.37 6.50
N PRO A 66 8.30 -0.70 5.33
CA PRO A 66 7.60 0.54 5.00
C PRO A 66 6.27 0.38 4.22
N PHE A 67 5.78 -0.84 3.93
CA PHE A 67 4.64 -1.02 3.00
C PHE A 67 3.51 -1.92 3.53
N LEU A 68 3.66 -2.49 4.73
CA LEU A 68 2.72 -3.48 5.27
C LEU A 68 2.35 -3.10 6.70
N THR A 69 2.19 -1.81 6.96
CA THR A 69 1.48 -1.35 8.16
C THR A 69 -0.02 -1.50 7.92
N ALA A 70 -0.78 -1.96 8.92
CA ALA A 70 -2.20 -2.25 8.80
C ALA A 70 -3.01 -1.07 8.23
N VAL A 71 -2.95 0.11 8.88
CA VAL A 71 -3.71 1.28 8.42
C VAL A 71 -3.29 1.75 7.02
N GLU A 72 -2.01 1.61 6.69
CA GLU A 72 -1.43 1.98 5.41
C GLU A 72 -1.97 1.08 4.30
N PHE A 73 -1.63 -0.20 4.36
CA PHE A 73 -1.96 -1.15 3.29
C PHE A 73 -3.46 -1.40 3.17
N HIS A 74 -4.20 -1.50 4.29
CA HIS A 74 -5.64 -1.76 4.25
C HIS A 74 -6.40 -0.57 3.63
N SER A 75 -6.01 0.68 3.95
CA SER A 75 -6.63 1.86 3.33
C SER A 75 -6.31 1.97 1.85
N ALA A 76 -5.06 1.69 1.46
CA ALA A 76 -4.63 1.65 0.08
C ALA A 76 -5.36 0.57 -0.73
N TRP A 77 -5.58 -0.60 -0.14
CA TRP A 77 -6.34 -1.68 -0.76
C TRP A 77 -7.79 -1.28 -1.01
N ALA A 78 -8.46 -0.66 -0.03
CA ALA A 78 -9.83 -0.16 -0.17
C ALA A 78 -9.95 0.88 -1.31
N MET A 79 -8.98 1.80 -1.39
CA MET A 79 -8.89 2.79 -2.46
C MET A 79 -8.65 2.14 -3.83
N GLY A 80 -7.66 1.26 -3.94
CA GLY A 80 -7.30 0.60 -5.20
C GLY A 80 -8.36 -0.35 -5.73
N MET A 81 -9.08 -1.04 -4.83
CA MET A 81 -10.19 -1.92 -5.19
C MET A 81 -11.54 -1.20 -5.33
N GLY A 82 -11.62 0.06 -4.89
CA GLY A 82 -12.83 0.87 -4.97
C GLY A 82 -14.00 0.27 -4.18
N VAL A 83 -13.76 -0.13 -2.93
CA VAL A 83 -14.73 -0.73 -2.01
C VAL A 83 -14.62 -0.14 -0.61
N ASN A 84 -15.68 -0.19 0.20
CA ASN A 84 -15.54 0.05 1.64
C ASN A 84 -14.85 -1.15 2.31
N LEU A 85 -13.94 -0.90 3.26
CA LEU A 85 -13.25 -1.93 4.03
C LEU A 85 -13.34 -1.63 5.53
N LEU A 86 -13.95 -2.54 6.29
CA LEU A 86 -14.06 -2.48 7.75
C LEU A 86 -12.97 -3.36 8.35
N SER A 87 -11.82 -2.74 8.69
CA SER A 87 -10.64 -3.41 9.22
C SER A 87 -10.64 -3.40 10.74
N ALA A 88 -10.82 -4.55 11.36
CA ALA A 88 -10.78 -4.73 12.81
C ALA A 88 -9.54 -5.56 13.20
N ASN A 89 -8.51 -4.88 13.69
CA ASN A 89 -7.24 -5.50 14.10
C ASN A 89 -7.19 -5.82 15.59
N THR A 90 -6.37 -6.80 15.95
CA THR A 90 -5.96 -7.05 17.34
C THR A 90 -5.09 -5.90 17.84
N HIS A 91 -5.23 -5.58 19.13
CA HIS A 91 -4.34 -4.64 19.82
C HIS A 91 -3.38 -5.41 20.73
N ASN A 92 -2.14 -5.57 20.28
CA ASN A 92 -1.04 -6.20 21.00
C ASN A 92 0.28 -5.55 20.55
N ILE A 93 0.72 -4.55 21.30
CA ILE A 93 1.92 -3.75 20.99
C ILE A 93 3.20 -4.61 20.96
N SER A 94 3.28 -5.68 21.76
CA SER A 94 4.46 -6.56 21.81
C SER A 94 4.70 -7.33 20.51
N LEU A 95 3.63 -7.53 19.71
CA LEU A 95 3.67 -8.18 18.41
C LEU A 95 3.51 -7.17 17.26
N ALA A 96 3.63 -5.86 17.53
CA ALA A 96 3.35 -4.80 16.58
C ALA A 96 1.94 -4.90 15.96
N MET A 97 0.95 -5.39 16.71
CA MET A 97 -0.44 -5.47 16.28
C MET A 97 -1.20 -4.25 16.80
N THR A 98 -1.44 -3.30 15.90
CA THR A 98 -2.33 -2.15 16.08
C THR A 98 -2.67 -1.63 14.68
N GLY A 99 -3.73 -0.86 14.53
CA GLY A 99 -4.15 -0.37 13.22
C GLY A 99 -5.49 -0.93 12.79
N SER A 100 -6.56 -0.24 13.18
CA SER A 100 -7.94 -0.53 12.76
C SER A 100 -8.51 0.67 12.01
N GLY A 101 -9.53 0.45 11.18
CA GLY A 101 -10.13 1.56 10.45
C GLY A 101 -11.35 1.22 9.61
N LEU A 102 -12.05 2.28 9.23
CA LEU A 102 -13.18 2.33 8.31
C LEU A 102 -12.69 3.06 7.06
N PHE A 103 -12.38 2.30 6.01
CA PHE A 103 -11.76 2.81 4.78
C PHE A 103 -12.77 2.83 3.64
N THR A 104 -12.75 3.90 2.84
CA THR A 104 -13.62 4.07 1.66
C THR A 104 -12.76 4.19 0.39
N PRO A 105 -13.37 4.13 -0.81
CA PRO A 105 -12.65 4.37 -2.06
C PRO A 105 -11.96 5.74 -2.12
N GLU A 106 -12.49 6.74 -1.44
CA GLU A 106 -11.98 8.12 -1.43
C GLU A 106 -10.90 8.35 -0.35
N GLY A 107 -10.81 7.48 0.66
CA GLY A 107 -9.84 7.58 1.75
C GLY A 107 -10.37 7.03 3.08
N PRO A 108 -9.58 7.13 4.17
CA PRO A 108 -10.01 6.65 5.48
C PRO A 108 -11.08 7.59 6.07
N ALA A 109 -12.24 7.05 6.43
CA ALA A 109 -13.29 7.78 7.16
C ALA A 109 -12.97 7.88 8.66
N ALA A 110 -12.42 6.81 9.24
CA ALA A 110 -11.88 6.78 10.59
C ALA A 110 -10.77 5.73 10.66
N TYR A 111 -9.73 5.97 11.45
CA TYR A 111 -8.70 4.98 11.72
C TYR A 111 -8.08 5.21 13.09
N HIS A 112 -7.45 4.17 13.62
CA HIS A 112 -6.75 4.19 14.89
C HIS A 112 -5.45 3.43 14.75
N TYR A 113 -4.35 4.05 15.17
CA TYR A 113 -3.03 3.44 15.32
C TYR A 113 -2.47 3.90 16.66
N ASP A 114 -2.08 2.96 17.51
CA ASP A 114 -1.47 3.24 18.80
C ASP A 114 -0.46 2.14 19.15
N SER A 115 0.81 2.53 19.18
CA SER A 115 1.93 1.66 19.58
C SER A 115 2.45 1.99 20.98
N GLY A 116 1.79 2.88 21.72
CA GLY A 116 2.21 3.38 23.03
C GLY A 116 1.38 2.87 24.20
N THR A 117 0.12 2.49 24.00
CA THR A 117 -0.76 2.00 25.08
C THR A 117 -1.30 0.58 24.80
N GLU A 118 -1.89 -0.05 25.81
CA GLU A 118 -2.54 -1.38 25.70
C GLU A 118 -4.07 -1.28 25.56
N GLU A 119 -4.60 -0.08 25.36
CA GLU A 119 -6.04 0.17 25.37
C GLU A 119 -6.74 -0.29 24.09
N GLY A 120 -7.95 -0.83 24.24
CA GLY A 120 -8.84 -1.07 23.12
C GLY A 120 -9.42 0.24 22.55
N HIS A 121 -9.91 0.21 21.31
CA HIS A 121 -10.51 1.38 20.68
C HIS A 121 -11.75 1.00 19.86
N LEU A 122 -12.80 1.82 19.93
CA LEU A 122 -14.02 1.71 19.12
C LEU A 122 -14.07 2.86 18.12
N LEU A 123 -14.20 2.54 16.84
CA LEU A 123 -14.35 3.52 15.76
C LEU A 123 -15.78 3.49 15.23
N LEU A 124 -16.36 4.67 15.01
CA LEU A 124 -17.65 4.85 14.35
C LEU A 124 -17.51 5.89 13.23
N ALA A 125 -18.09 5.61 12.07
CA ALA A 125 -18.26 6.55 10.97
C ALA A 125 -19.48 6.16 10.13
N GLU A 126 -20.08 7.15 9.47
CA GLU A 126 -21.11 6.92 8.45
C GLU A 126 -20.44 6.68 7.10
N LEU A 127 -20.86 5.63 6.39
CA LEU A 127 -20.32 5.25 5.09
C LEU A 127 -21.44 5.19 4.04
N ASN A 128 -21.09 5.46 2.78
CA ASN A 128 -22.02 5.23 1.69
C ASN A 128 -22.25 3.73 1.50
N ALA A 129 -23.52 3.29 1.60
CA ALA A 129 -23.95 1.90 1.43
C ALA A 129 -23.54 1.30 0.08
N ARG A 130 -23.48 2.11 -0.97
CA ARG A 130 -23.17 1.70 -2.35
C ARG A 130 -22.19 2.69 -2.97
N PRO A 131 -20.91 2.65 -2.59
CA PRO A 131 -19.95 3.69 -2.94
C PRO A 131 -19.79 3.83 -4.46
N ARG A 132 -19.94 2.75 -5.23
CA ARG A 132 -19.90 2.75 -6.71
C ARG A 132 -20.97 3.62 -7.38
N LEU A 133 -22.07 3.88 -6.68
CA LEU A 133 -23.14 4.76 -7.16
C LEU A 133 -22.94 6.21 -6.69
N SER A 134 -21.92 6.47 -5.87
CA SER A 134 -21.60 7.81 -5.38
C SER A 134 -21.07 8.68 -6.53
N PRO A 135 -21.47 9.95 -6.64
CA PRO A 135 -20.84 10.91 -7.56
C PRO A 135 -19.35 11.13 -7.28
N THR A 136 -18.90 10.83 -6.06
CA THR A 136 -17.50 10.94 -5.62
C THR A 136 -16.68 9.69 -5.92
N TYR A 137 -17.29 8.64 -6.48
CA TYR A 137 -16.60 7.38 -6.72
C TYR A 137 -15.38 7.59 -7.63
N PRO A 138 -14.19 7.11 -7.22
CA PRO A 138 -12.99 7.26 -8.03
C PRO A 138 -13.17 6.67 -9.42
N PRO A 139 -12.71 7.36 -10.49
CA PRO A 139 -12.77 6.81 -11.84
C PRO A 139 -11.80 5.63 -11.97
N ALA A 140 -12.08 4.74 -12.93
CA ALA A 140 -11.13 3.69 -13.29
C ALA A 140 -9.76 4.27 -13.68
N VAL A 141 -8.69 3.66 -13.17
CA VAL A 141 -7.32 4.11 -13.33
C VAL A 141 -6.58 3.19 -14.30
N ASN A 142 -5.90 3.77 -15.29
CA ASN A 142 -4.92 3.06 -16.08
C ASN A 142 -3.53 3.34 -15.51
N TRP A 143 -3.04 2.42 -14.68
CA TRP A 143 -1.83 2.61 -13.86
C TRP A 143 -0.54 2.83 -14.64
N SER A 144 -0.47 2.39 -15.90
CA SER A 144 0.72 2.53 -16.74
C SER A 144 0.62 3.62 -17.81
N SER A 145 -0.55 4.24 -17.99
CA SER A 145 -0.83 5.19 -19.08
C SER A 145 0.16 6.35 -19.12
N TYR A 146 0.31 7.10 -18.03
CA TYR A 146 1.26 8.20 -17.97
C TYR A 146 2.71 7.71 -18.08
N ALA A 147 3.06 6.70 -17.30
CA ALA A 147 4.44 6.20 -17.20
C ALA A 147 5.00 5.69 -18.54
N THR A 148 4.17 5.03 -19.35
CA THR A 148 4.57 4.54 -20.68
C THR A 148 4.64 5.64 -21.75
N SER A 149 3.96 6.76 -21.53
CA SER A 149 3.92 7.89 -22.49
C SER A 149 5.13 8.82 -22.42
N ILE A 150 5.87 8.79 -21.30
CA ILE A 150 7.00 9.71 -21.07
C ILE A 150 8.35 9.05 -21.34
N LYS A 151 9.34 9.87 -21.69
CA LYS A 151 10.74 9.42 -21.76
C LYS A 151 11.31 9.33 -20.35
N LYS A 152 12.26 8.40 -20.13
CA LYS A 152 13.00 8.30 -18.87
C LYS A 152 13.66 9.64 -18.53
N PHE A 153 13.55 10.07 -17.27
CA PHE A 153 14.22 11.28 -16.81
C PHE A 153 15.74 11.05 -16.71
N PRO A 154 16.58 12.03 -17.08
CA PRO A 154 18.03 11.87 -17.09
C PRO A 154 18.67 11.76 -15.69
N GLY A 155 17.92 12.04 -14.62
CA GLY A 155 18.41 12.20 -13.24
C GLY A 155 18.81 10.93 -12.47
N GLY A 156 18.70 9.73 -13.06
CA GLY A 156 18.90 8.45 -12.37
C GLY A 156 20.15 7.66 -12.78
N LYS A 157 21.31 8.30 -12.97
CA LYS A 157 22.53 7.59 -13.41
C LYS A 157 23.23 6.80 -12.29
N ASP A 158 23.05 7.20 -11.04
CA ASP A 158 23.70 6.57 -9.88
C ASP A 158 22.68 5.74 -9.09
N THR A 159 22.38 4.54 -9.59
CA THR A 159 21.51 3.59 -8.88
C THR A 159 22.32 2.67 -7.97
N PHE A 160 21.70 2.22 -6.87
CA PHE A 160 22.27 1.22 -5.98
C PHE A 160 21.22 0.20 -5.55
N SER A 161 21.66 -0.97 -5.09
CA SER A 161 20.76 -1.99 -4.55
C SER A 161 20.53 -1.77 -3.05
N GLY A 162 19.28 -1.84 -2.60
CA GLY A 162 18.94 -1.79 -1.18
C GLY A 162 17.90 -2.84 -0.83
N ALA A 163 17.97 -3.37 0.39
CA ALA A 163 17.07 -4.42 0.83
C ALA A 163 15.86 -3.82 1.57
N VAL A 164 14.66 -4.07 1.05
CA VAL A 164 13.43 -3.96 1.84
C VAL A 164 13.13 -5.36 2.36
N ARG A 165 13.48 -5.61 3.63
CA ARG A 165 13.49 -6.95 4.23
C ARG A 165 14.36 -7.94 3.43
N ARG A 166 13.74 -8.79 2.61
CA ARG A 166 14.41 -9.82 1.78
C ARG A 166 14.34 -9.52 0.30
N ASP A 167 13.64 -8.45 -0.07
CA ASP A 167 13.42 -8.04 -1.45
C ASP A 167 14.48 -7.00 -1.80
N ILE A 168 15.22 -7.24 -2.87
CA ILE A 168 16.31 -6.36 -3.30
C ILE A 168 15.76 -5.37 -4.31
N PHE A 169 15.60 -4.13 -3.88
CA PHE A 169 15.13 -3.01 -4.68
C PHE A 169 16.30 -2.36 -5.42
N THR A 170 16.00 -1.73 -6.55
CA THR A 170 16.90 -0.76 -7.18
C THR A 170 16.49 0.63 -6.72
N PHE A 171 17.42 1.39 -6.14
CA PHE A 171 17.20 2.73 -5.59
C PHE A 171 18.02 3.80 -6.31
N SER A 172 17.55 5.04 -6.26
CA SER A 172 18.30 6.26 -6.60
C SER A 172 18.06 7.32 -5.52
N GLU A 173 19.13 7.94 -5.04
CA GLU A 173 19.07 9.00 -4.04
C GLU A 173 18.49 10.31 -4.61
N LEU A 174 17.63 10.97 -3.84
CA LEU A 174 17.14 12.32 -4.12
C LEU A 174 18.14 13.36 -3.61
N LYS A 175 19.15 13.68 -4.43
CA LYS A 175 20.27 14.54 -4.05
C LYS A 175 19.87 16.01 -3.85
N HIS A 176 18.80 16.49 -4.48
CA HIS A 176 18.41 17.90 -4.49
C HIS A 176 17.04 18.12 -3.84
N GLU A 177 16.71 19.37 -3.50
CA GLU A 177 15.39 19.75 -2.95
C GLU A 177 14.24 19.52 -3.95
N ALA A 178 14.55 19.58 -5.24
CA ALA A 178 13.59 19.26 -6.30
C ALA A 178 14.27 18.45 -7.40
N GLY A 179 13.50 17.61 -8.08
CA GLY A 179 14.03 16.85 -9.20
C GLY A 179 13.06 15.86 -9.82
N ASN A 180 13.51 15.31 -10.94
CA ASN A 180 12.78 14.32 -11.73
C ASN A 180 13.66 13.08 -11.89
N TYR A 181 13.20 11.94 -11.38
CA TYR A 181 13.99 10.71 -11.32
C TYR A 181 13.24 9.56 -11.98
N THR A 182 14.01 8.66 -12.59
CA THR A 182 13.50 7.39 -13.11
C THR A 182 14.41 6.28 -12.66
N VAL A 183 13.83 5.23 -12.08
CA VAL A 183 14.52 4.00 -11.67
C VAL A 183 13.74 2.82 -12.21
N CYS A 184 14.43 1.81 -12.74
CA CYS A 184 13.78 0.62 -13.28
C CYS A 184 14.38 -0.65 -12.68
N GLN A 185 13.54 -1.67 -12.50
CA GLN A 185 13.93 -3.03 -12.17
C GLN A 185 12.99 -4.00 -12.88
N GLY A 186 13.54 -4.99 -13.59
CA GLY A 186 12.73 -5.89 -14.42
C GLY A 186 11.94 -5.12 -15.48
N ASP A 187 10.63 -5.39 -15.54
CA ASP A 187 9.68 -4.75 -16.45
C ASP A 187 9.11 -3.42 -15.89
N LEU A 188 9.43 -3.09 -14.63
CA LEU A 188 8.91 -1.90 -13.95
C LEU A 188 9.89 -0.73 -14.03
N CYS A 189 9.45 0.39 -14.59
CA CYS A 189 10.08 1.70 -14.47
C CYS A 189 9.21 2.64 -13.65
N CYS A 190 9.80 3.20 -12.59
CA CYS A 190 9.16 4.14 -11.68
C CYS A 190 9.64 5.56 -11.95
N HIS A 191 8.71 6.51 -11.98
CA HIS A 191 8.96 7.91 -12.27
C HIS A 191 8.49 8.79 -11.13
N LEU A 192 9.36 9.68 -10.66
CA LEU A 192 9.07 10.63 -9.60
C LEU A 192 9.40 12.05 -10.04
N VAL A 193 8.49 12.96 -9.72
CA VAL A 193 8.67 14.42 -9.85
C VAL A 193 8.33 15.02 -8.49
N TYR A 194 9.27 15.70 -7.83
CA TYR A 194 9.09 16.18 -6.45
C TYR A 194 9.74 17.53 -6.15
N TRP A 195 9.22 18.19 -5.12
CA TRP A 195 9.74 19.40 -4.49
C TRP A 195 9.59 19.26 -2.97
N MET A 196 10.70 19.28 -2.24
CA MET A 196 10.76 19.30 -0.79
C MET A 196 10.57 20.75 -0.31
N SER A 197 9.82 20.96 0.77
CA SER A 197 9.68 22.27 1.41
C SER A 197 10.96 22.66 2.15
N ASN A 198 11.68 21.67 2.67
CA ASN A 198 12.95 21.83 3.36
C ASN A 198 13.71 20.50 3.32
N LYS A 199 14.86 20.43 2.62
CA LYS A 199 15.68 19.22 2.71
C LYS A 199 16.44 19.22 4.04
N SER A 200 16.05 18.33 4.96
CA SER A 200 16.84 18.11 6.18
C SER A 200 18.19 17.51 5.79
N LYS A 201 19.30 18.06 6.33
CA LYS A 201 20.65 17.54 6.06
C LYS A 201 20.87 16.14 6.65
N ASP A 202 20.07 15.79 7.64
CA ASP A 202 20.15 14.52 8.38
C ASP A 202 19.16 13.47 7.84
N GLU A 203 18.43 13.77 6.77
CA GLU A 203 17.50 12.83 6.14
C GLU A 203 17.84 12.59 4.67
N VAL A 204 17.80 11.31 4.29
CA VAL A 204 17.96 10.87 2.91
C VAL A 204 16.64 10.27 2.43
N TYR A 205 16.26 10.63 1.20
CA TYR A 205 15.12 10.04 0.49
C TYR A 205 15.61 9.37 -0.78
N VAL A 206 14.91 8.29 -1.17
CA VAL A 206 15.20 7.52 -2.38
C VAL A 206 13.94 7.28 -3.18
N LEU A 207 14.09 7.19 -4.50
CA LEU A 207 13.13 6.56 -5.40
C LEU A 207 13.55 5.10 -5.58
N GLY A 208 12.64 4.16 -5.37
CA GLY A 208 12.84 2.73 -5.55
C GLY A 208 11.90 2.11 -6.56
N ALA A 209 12.39 1.07 -7.23
CA ALA A 209 11.61 0.14 -8.04
C ALA A 209 11.86 -1.29 -7.56
N PHE A 210 10.82 -2.12 -7.57
CA PHE A 210 10.91 -3.57 -7.38
C PHE A 210 9.95 -4.30 -8.31
N ASP A 211 10.43 -5.38 -8.92
CA ASP A 211 9.66 -6.28 -9.79
C ASP A 211 10.13 -7.71 -9.53
N GLY A 212 9.36 -8.50 -8.77
CA GLY A 212 9.77 -9.85 -8.43
C GLY A 212 8.93 -10.56 -7.36
N LEU A 213 9.35 -11.80 -7.04
CA LEU A 213 8.68 -12.67 -6.07
C LEU A 213 9.06 -12.34 -4.63
N HIS A 214 8.07 -11.86 -3.87
CA HIS A 214 8.14 -11.73 -2.43
C HIS A 214 7.79 -13.04 -1.72
N GLY A 215 8.18 -13.15 -0.44
CA GLY A 215 7.74 -14.20 0.47
C GLY A 215 8.81 -15.27 0.69
N SER A 216 8.50 -16.24 1.55
CA SER A 216 9.42 -17.34 1.90
C SER A 216 8.87 -18.66 1.43
N LEU A 217 7.93 -19.24 2.18
CA LEU A 217 7.23 -20.47 1.82
C LEU A 217 6.19 -20.20 0.72
N ILE A 218 5.33 -19.22 0.95
CA ILE A 218 4.35 -18.74 -0.03
C ILE A 218 5.03 -17.63 -0.81
N LYS A 219 5.08 -17.77 -2.14
CA LYS A 219 5.78 -16.86 -3.05
C LYS A 219 4.78 -16.14 -3.93
N TYR A 220 4.80 -14.82 -3.88
CA TYR A 220 3.83 -13.99 -4.57
C TYR A 220 4.46 -12.72 -5.12
N HIS A 221 4.02 -12.30 -6.30
CA HIS A 221 4.72 -11.36 -7.16
C HIS A 221 4.32 -9.90 -6.93
N TRP A 222 5.29 -9.04 -6.66
CA TRP A 222 5.08 -7.61 -6.46
C TRP A 222 5.68 -6.80 -7.59
N GLN A 223 5.02 -5.68 -7.90
CA GLN A 223 5.62 -4.55 -8.58
C GLN A 223 5.45 -3.34 -7.67
N ILE A 224 6.53 -2.67 -7.28
CA ILE A 224 6.46 -1.55 -6.31
C ILE A 224 7.27 -0.38 -6.83
N CYS A 225 6.62 0.78 -6.89
CA CYS A 225 7.29 2.07 -7.01
C CYS A 225 7.17 2.82 -5.70
N THR A 226 8.27 3.34 -5.16
CA THR A 226 8.26 3.98 -3.83
C THR A 226 9.17 5.19 -3.77
N LEU A 227 8.67 6.28 -3.18
CA LEU A 227 9.46 7.36 -2.59
C LEU A 227 9.49 7.10 -1.09
N LEU A 228 10.67 6.82 -0.52
CA LEU A 228 10.77 6.54 0.92
C LEU A 228 11.93 7.26 1.58
N LYS A 229 11.76 7.53 2.88
CA LYS A 229 12.83 7.99 3.77
C LYS A 229 13.72 6.81 4.18
N CYS A 230 15.04 6.99 4.11
CA CYS A 230 16.01 6.05 4.67
C CYS A 230 16.13 6.22 6.19
N ARG A 231 16.50 5.16 6.91
CA ARG A 231 16.58 5.20 8.38
C ARG A 231 17.68 6.13 8.89
N SER A 232 18.80 6.17 8.19
CA SER A 232 19.89 7.11 8.44
C SER A 232 20.38 7.71 7.12
N THR A 233 21.43 8.53 7.19
CA THR A 233 22.13 9.07 6.03
C THR A 233 22.96 8.02 5.26
N ASP A 234 23.13 6.82 5.81
CA ASP A 234 23.75 5.70 5.10
C ASP A 234 22.72 5.04 4.16
N LEU A 235 23.04 5.04 2.86
CA LEU A 235 22.21 4.48 1.79
C LEU A 235 21.89 3.00 1.98
N ASN A 236 22.73 2.24 2.69
CA ASN A 236 22.47 0.83 3.00
C ASN A 236 21.28 0.63 3.95
N THR A 237 20.83 1.70 4.61
CA THR A 237 19.67 1.65 5.51
C THR A 237 18.35 1.97 4.81
N CYS A 238 18.38 2.36 3.54
CA CYS A 238 17.18 2.59 2.75
C CYS A 238 16.37 1.30 2.60
N GLY A 239 15.09 1.35 2.98
CA GLY A 239 14.20 0.18 3.05
C GLY A 239 14.07 -0.46 4.43
N GLN A 240 14.86 -0.03 5.43
CA GLN A 240 14.62 -0.39 6.83
C GLN A 240 13.38 0.33 7.41
N PRO A 241 12.75 -0.20 8.48
CA PRO A 241 11.63 0.46 9.14
C PRO A 241 11.95 1.88 9.62
N VAL A 242 11.08 2.84 9.29
CA VAL A 242 11.17 4.24 9.70
C VAL A 242 9.78 4.75 10.09
N GLU A 243 9.61 5.18 11.34
CA GLU A 243 8.33 5.72 11.82
C GLU A 243 8.29 7.25 11.78
N THR A 244 9.44 7.91 11.87
CA THR A 244 9.52 9.37 12.02
C THR A 244 10.28 10.00 10.87
N ALA A 245 9.84 11.20 10.48
CA ALA A 245 10.48 12.02 9.45
C ALA A 245 10.39 13.51 9.82
N GLN A 246 11.22 14.35 9.19
CA GLN A 246 11.22 15.81 9.36
C GLN A 246 10.94 16.57 8.06
N THR A 247 11.28 15.98 6.92
CA THR A 247 11.15 16.60 5.60
C THR A 247 9.70 16.61 5.13
N LYS A 248 9.18 17.80 4.84
CA LYS A 248 7.88 17.99 4.17
C LYS A 248 8.10 18.16 2.67
N PHE A 249 7.07 17.85 1.88
CA PHE A 249 7.07 18.02 0.44
C PHE A 249 6.06 19.09 0.03
N GLU A 250 6.47 20.05 -0.78
CA GLU A 250 5.53 20.98 -1.42
C GLU A 250 4.66 20.27 -2.44
N ARG A 251 5.24 19.30 -3.15
CA ARG A 251 4.51 18.36 -4.00
C ARG A 251 5.34 17.13 -4.36
N PHE A 252 4.65 16.03 -4.63
CA PHE A 252 5.21 14.85 -5.30
C PHE A 252 4.22 14.31 -6.34
N SER A 253 4.76 13.64 -7.36
CA SER A 253 4.00 12.86 -8.33
C SER A 253 4.78 11.59 -8.67
N LEU A 254 4.21 10.44 -8.32
CA LEU A 254 4.77 9.10 -8.51
C LEU A 254 3.92 8.33 -9.53
N SER A 255 4.58 7.58 -10.41
CA SER A 255 3.92 6.67 -11.37
C SER A 255 4.85 5.52 -11.76
N GLY A 256 4.31 4.46 -12.34
CA GLY A 256 5.11 3.32 -12.78
C GLY A 256 4.51 2.60 -13.99
N THR A 257 5.34 1.89 -14.75
CA THR A 257 4.90 1.06 -15.88
C THR A 257 4.30 -0.27 -15.42
N PHE A 258 3.33 -0.22 -14.51
CA PHE A 258 2.74 -1.41 -13.90
C PHE A 258 2.14 -2.36 -14.95
N GLY A 259 2.48 -3.64 -14.84
CA GLY A 259 1.93 -4.73 -15.64
C GLY A 259 0.60 -5.28 -15.11
N THR A 260 -0.03 -4.59 -14.17
CA THR A 260 -1.26 -5.01 -13.48
C THR A 260 -2.21 -3.83 -13.31
N ASN A 261 -3.52 -4.12 -13.21
CA ASN A 261 -4.53 -3.15 -12.81
C ASN A 261 -4.73 -3.10 -11.28
N TYR A 262 -4.14 -4.04 -10.55
CA TYR A 262 -4.23 -4.13 -9.09
C TYR A 262 -3.07 -3.41 -8.43
N VAL A 263 -3.21 -2.10 -8.28
CA VAL A 263 -2.22 -1.23 -7.62
C VAL A 263 -2.90 -0.48 -6.48
N PHE A 264 -2.24 -0.47 -5.33
CA PHE A 264 -2.73 0.08 -4.07
C PHE A 264 -1.88 1.30 -3.70
N PRO A 265 -2.45 2.52 -3.75
CA PRO A 265 -1.71 3.76 -3.48
C PRO A 265 -1.58 4.02 -1.97
N GLU A 266 -0.34 4.15 -1.50
CA GLU A 266 -0.01 4.35 -0.08
C GLU A 266 0.66 5.72 0.11
N VAL A 267 0.25 6.45 1.14
CA VAL A 267 0.93 7.66 1.61
C VAL A 267 0.94 7.64 3.12
N LEU A 268 2.14 7.62 3.70
CA LEU A 268 2.34 7.55 5.15
C LEU A 268 3.21 8.71 5.62
N TYR A 269 2.72 9.40 6.64
CA TYR A 269 3.42 10.48 7.32
C TYR A 269 4.09 10.02 8.61
N SER A 270 4.98 10.87 9.12
CA SER A 270 5.66 10.70 10.40
C SER A 270 4.69 10.39 11.53
N GLY A 271 5.04 9.40 12.35
CA GLY A 271 4.18 8.84 13.40
C GLY A 271 3.19 7.80 12.88
N VAL A 272 3.43 7.22 11.70
CA VAL A 272 2.58 6.18 11.07
C VAL A 272 1.15 6.70 10.84
N GLN A 273 1.06 7.91 10.29
CA GLN A 273 -0.21 8.62 10.11
C GLN A 273 -0.62 8.62 8.65
N LEU A 274 -1.90 8.31 8.39
CA LEU A 274 -2.46 8.43 7.06
C LEU A 274 -2.61 9.91 6.65
N ALA A 275 -2.72 10.15 5.35
CA ALA A 275 -2.85 11.47 4.73
C ALA A 275 -4.24 11.69 4.09
N PRO A 276 -5.36 11.59 4.83
CA PRO A 276 -6.71 11.70 4.27
C PRO A 276 -6.91 13.03 3.53
N GLY A 277 -7.32 12.95 2.27
CA GLY A 277 -7.64 14.11 1.46
C GLY A 277 -6.44 14.94 0.97
N GLU A 278 -5.20 14.58 1.31
CA GLU A 278 -4.00 15.34 0.93
C GLU A 278 -3.36 14.88 -0.40
N PHE A 279 -3.78 13.73 -0.92
CA PHE A 279 -3.34 13.20 -2.21
C PHE A 279 -4.51 12.80 -3.10
N GLU A 280 -4.20 12.55 -4.37
CA GLU A 280 -5.12 12.06 -5.38
C GLU A 280 -4.44 11.03 -6.28
N VAL A 281 -5.24 10.13 -6.84
CA VAL A 281 -4.84 9.25 -7.94
C VAL A 281 -5.52 9.73 -9.21
N LEU A 282 -4.69 10.07 -10.21
CA LEU A 282 -5.17 10.51 -11.51
C LEU A 282 -5.51 9.29 -12.39
N ARG A 283 -6.44 9.49 -13.34
CA ARG A 283 -6.89 8.43 -14.29
C ARG A 283 -5.74 7.80 -15.09
N ASP A 284 -4.64 8.51 -15.24
CA ASP A 284 -3.45 8.07 -15.97
C ASP A 284 -2.39 7.36 -15.11
N GLY A 285 -2.73 7.01 -13.86
CA GLY A 285 -1.89 6.18 -12.99
C GLY A 285 -0.91 6.95 -12.10
N ARG A 286 -1.03 8.27 -12.04
CA ARG A 286 -0.20 9.10 -11.16
C ARG A 286 -0.80 9.23 -9.76
N LEU A 287 -0.02 8.86 -8.74
CA LEU A 287 -0.25 9.23 -7.35
C LEU A 287 0.40 10.58 -7.09
N LYS A 288 -0.37 11.58 -6.66
CA LYS A 288 0.07 12.96 -6.57
C LYS A 288 -0.45 13.64 -5.30
N SER A 289 0.37 14.46 -4.67
CA SER A 289 -0.08 15.38 -3.61
C SER A 289 -0.97 16.50 -4.18
N LYS A 290 -2.09 16.80 -3.52
CA LYS A 290 -2.97 17.93 -3.91
C LYS A 290 -2.36 19.28 -3.55
N HIS A 291 -1.70 19.34 -2.39
CA HIS A 291 -1.03 20.51 -1.83
C HIS A 291 0.29 20.08 -1.17
N GLY A 292 0.98 21.02 -0.51
CA GLY A 292 2.11 20.66 0.34
C GLY A 292 1.68 19.75 1.49
N THR A 293 2.48 18.74 1.80
CA THR A 293 2.21 17.74 2.83
C THR A 293 2.09 18.42 4.18
N SER A 294 1.00 18.16 4.92
CA SER A 294 0.77 18.77 6.23
C SER A 294 1.83 18.32 7.26
N LYS A 295 2.34 17.10 7.12
CA LYS A 295 3.32 16.45 8.00
C LYS A 295 4.49 15.90 7.19
N PRO A 296 5.64 15.60 7.85
CA PRO A 296 6.77 15.00 7.16
C PRO A 296 6.42 13.64 6.54
N LEU A 297 6.93 13.40 5.34
CA LEU A 297 6.63 12.20 4.55
C LEU A 297 7.54 11.04 4.97
N VAL A 298 6.98 9.89 5.33
CA VAL A 298 7.76 8.66 5.52
C VAL A 298 7.87 7.92 4.19
N THR A 299 6.74 7.70 3.53
CA THR A 299 6.69 7.06 2.21
C THR A 299 5.50 7.50 1.39
N ALA A 300 5.67 7.51 0.07
CA ALA A 300 4.59 7.49 -0.92
C ALA A 300 4.87 6.34 -1.88
N THR A 301 3.97 5.37 -1.95
CA THR A 301 4.17 4.09 -2.64
C THR A 301 3.00 3.75 -3.54
N LEU A 302 3.30 3.12 -4.68
CA LEU A 302 2.33 2.42 -5.51
C LEU A 302 2.66 0.93 -5.43
N PHE A 303 1.81 0.18 -4.71
CA PHE A 303 1.99 -1.24 -4.43
C PHE A 303 1.17 -2.08 -5.40
N GLY A 304 1.81 -2.73 -6.37
CA GLY A 304 1.19 -3.56 -7.40
C GLY A 304 1.27 -5.06 -7.12
N ARG A 305 0.20 -5.79 -7.43
CA ARG A 305 0.14 -7.26 -7.39
C ARG A 305 -0.10 -7.86 -8.77
N LEU A 306 0.77 -8.78 -9.18
CA LEU A 306 0.63 -9.59 -10.39
C LEU A 306 0.24 -11.00 -9.98
N TYR A 307 -1.04 -11.20 -9.67
CA TYR A 307 -1.54 -12.45 -9.09
C TYR A 307 -1.29 -13.66 -10.00
N GLU A 308 -1.30 -13.46 -11.32
CA GLU A 308 -1.01 -14.48 -12.34
C GLU A 308 0.46 -14.93 -12.35
N LYS A 309 1.36 -14.16 -11.73
CA LYS A 309 2.78 -14.51 -11.56
C LYS A 309 3.07 -15.12 -10.18
N ASP A 310 2.07 -15.32 -9.32
CA ASP A 310 2.25 -16.00 -8.04
C ASP A 310 2.61 -17.49 -8.26
N LEU A 311 3.44 -18.05 -7.38
CA LEU A 311 3.73 -19.48 -7.44
C LEU A 311 2.61 -20.28 -6.76
N PRO A 312 2.35 -21.53 -7.21
CA PRO A 312 1.41 -22.42 -6.55
C PRO A 312 1.72 -22.58 -5.06
N HIS A 313 0.68 -22.63 -4.23
CA HIS A 313 0.84 -22.76 -2.79
C HIS A 313 1.41 -24.16 -2.45
N PRO A 314 2.58 -24.26 -1.78
CA PRO A 314 3.31 -25.52 -1.63
C PRO A 314 2.59 -26.57 -0.76
N LEU A 315 1.62 -26.14 0.05
CA LEU A 315 0.85 -27.02 0.95
C LEU A 315 -0.58 -27.30 0.46
N ARG A 316 -0.92 -26.91 -0.78
CA ARG A 316 -2.26 -27.13 -1.38
C ARG A 316 -2.15 -27.92 -2.69
N THR A 317 -1.55 -29.11 -2.62
CA THR A 317 -1.63 -30.12 -3.69
C THR A 317 -2.86 -30.99 -3.54
#